data_AF-A0A518RGU5-F1
#
_entry.id   AF-A0A518RGU5-F1
#
_cell.length_a   1.000
_cell.length_b   1.000
_cell.length_c   1.000
_cell.angle_alpha   90.00
_cell.angle_beta   90.00
_cell.angle_gamma   90.00
#
_symmetry.space_group_name_H-M   'P 1'
#
loop_
_entity.id
_entity.type
_entity.pdbx_description
1 polymer ?
#
loop_
_entity_poly.entity_id
_entity_poly.type
_entity_poly.pdbx_seq_one_letter_code
_entity_poly.pdbx_strand_id
1 'polypeptide(L)'
;MTRLEGLEDRARFLRDDLFTVSLRDADVVTLYLLPAVNERLKPKLLTEMKAGARVVSHAFDMGDWSPQERREVSDKNLLLWIIPAVAGGSWRLWRSDGSSALLVIDQRYSRVSGTLDGRPLRNARLAGADLNFAVDGVTHRGTVGDRTIVAADGSGWRAERVV
;
A
#
# COMPACT_ATOMS: atom_id res chain seq x y z
N MET A 1 8.12 -29.63 21.72
CA MET A 1 7.16 -29.29 20.66
C MET A 1 5.91 -28.77 21.33
N THR A 2 5.55 -27.50 21.12
CA THR A 2 4.32 -26.92 21.65
C THR A 2 3.13 -27.56 20.94
N ARG A 3 2.21 -28.18 21.69
CA ARG A 3 0.99 -28.78 21.12
C ARG A 3 -0.09 -27.70 21.02
N LEU A 4 -0.64 -27.49 19.82
CA LEU A 4 -1.64 -26.48 19.53
C LEU A 4 -3.05 -27.07 19.69
N GLU A 5 -3.42 -27.45 20.91
CA GLU A 5 -4.64 -28.23 21.17
C GLU A 5 -5.90 -27.63 20.50
N GLY A 6 -6.39 -28.28 19.44
CA GLY A 6 -7.61 -27.90 18.71
C GLY A 6 -7.45 -26.73 17.72
N LEU A 7 -6.22 -26.31 17.46
CA LEU A 7 -5.89 -25.21 16.54
C LEU A 7 -4.90 -25.62 15.44
N GLU A 8 -4.55 -26.89 15.34
CA GLU A 8 -3.54 -27.38 14.41
C GLU A 8 -3.84 -27.04 12.93
N ASP A 9 -5.12 -26.95 12.57
CA ASP A 9 -5.56 -26.59 11.21
C ASP A 9 -5.54 -25.08 10.93
N ARG A 10 -5.41 -24.24 11.97
CA ARG A 10 -5.53 -22.78 11.90
C ARG A 10 -4.30 -22.02 12.38
N ALA A 11 -3.42 -22.67 13.12
CA ALA A 11 -2.21 -22.09 13.69
C ALA A 11 -1.00 -22.96 13.42
N ARG A 12 0.13 -22.32 13.11
CA ARG A 12 1.41 -22.99 12.90
C ARG A 12 2.50 -22.14 13.54
N PHE A 13 3.44 -22.80 14.21
CA PHE A 13 4.66 -22.15 14.67
C PHE A 13 5.80 -22.52 13.74
N LEU A 14 6.48 -21.52 13.20
CA LEU A 14 7.64 -21.67 12.34
C LEU A 14 8.87 -21.21 13.10
N ARG A 15 9.89 -22.08 13.17
CA ARG A 15 11.22 -21.68 13.64
C ARG A 15 12.00 -21.21 12.43
N ASP A 16 12.04 -19.90 12.23
CA ASP A 16 12.69 -19.26 11.09
C ASP A 16 13.20 -17.86 11.48
N ASP A 17 13.98 -17.23 10.61
CA ASP A 17 14.33 -15.82 10.71
C ASP A 17 13.23 -14.98 10.05
N LEU A 18 12.71 -13.99 10.79
CA LEU A 18 11.68 -13.06 10.33
C LEU A 18 12.12 -12.27 9.08
N PHE A 19 13.43 -12.10 8.87
CA PHE A 19 13.96 -11.42 7.70
C PHE A 19 13.99 -12.30 6.45
N THR A 20 13.90 -13.63 6.58
CA THR A 20 13.96 -14.57 5.45
C THR A 20 12.63 -15.25 5.16
N VAL A 21 11.79 -15.49 6.17
CA VAL A 21 10.48 -16.12 6.00
C VAL A 21 9.60 -15.37 4.99
N SER A 22 8.89 -16.07 4.11
CA SER A 22 8.02 -15.41 3.11
C SER A 22 6.81 -14.75 3.78
N LEU A 23 6.53 -13.49 3.42
CA LEU A 23 5.32 -12.76 3.84
C LEU A 23 4.26 -12.63 2.74
N ARG A 24 4.47 -13.28 1.59
CA ARG A 24 3.63 -13.11 0.38
C ARG A 24 2.17 -13.51 0.56
N ASP A 25 1.92 -14.48 1.43
CA ASP A 25 0.57 -14.99 1.69
C ASP A 25 -0.12 -14.28 2.87
N ALA A 26 0.57 -13.37 3.57
CA ALA A 26 0.03 -12.69 4.74
C ALA A 26 -0.88 -11.51 4.34
N ASP A 27 -2.16 -11.58 4.73
CA ASP A 27 -3.09 -10.45 4.62
C ASP A 27 -2.95 -9.45 5.77
N VAL A 28 -2.39 -9.91 6.90
CA VAL A 28 -2.11 -9.12 8.11
C VAL A 28 -0.81 -9.59 8.75
N VAL A 29 0.05 -8.65 9.15
CA VAL A 29 1.23 -8.89 10.00
C VAL A 29 1.10 -8.08 11.28
N THR A 30 1.30 -8.72 12.44
CA THR A 30 1.30 -8.06 13.75
C THR A 30 2.71 -8.06 14.33
N LEU A 31 3.19 -6.90 14.77
CA LEU A 31 4.55 -6.70 15.25
C LEU A 31 4.54 -6.22 16.70
N TYR A 32 5.39 -6.84 17.51
CA TYR A 32 5.82 -6.27 18.78
C TYR A 32 7.33 -6.45 18.89
N LEU A 33 8.05 -5.53 18.26
CA LEU A 33 9.51 -5.57 18.08
C LEU A 33 10.13 -4.27 18.60
N LEU A 34 11.37 -3.98 18.21
CA LEU A 34 12.07 -2.71 18.50
C LEU A 34 12.12 -1.83 17.24
N PRO A 35 12.27 -0.49 17.37
CA PRO A 35 12.30 0.43 16.23
C PRO A 35 13.27 0.02 15.11
N ALA A 36 14.53 -0.29 15.45
CA ALA A 36 15.54 -0.69 14.47
C ALA A 36 15.18 -1.99 13.71
N VAL A 37 14.43 -2.89 14.35
CA VAL A 37 13.97 -4.14 13.72
C VAL A 37 12.82 -3.84 12.76
N ASN A 38 11.88 -2.97 13.15
CA ASN A 38 10.80 -2.51 12.27
C ASN A 38 11.35 -1.82 11.02
N GLU A 39 12.33 -0.93 11.17
CA GLU A 39 12.96 -0.25 10.04
C GLU A 39 13.67 -1.21 9.09
N ARG A 40 14.39 -2.21 9.63
CA ARG A 40 15.02 -3.26 8.81
C ARG A 40 13.99 -4.16 8.12
N LEU A 41 12.83 -4.38 8.73
CA LEU A 41 11.76 -5.23 8.19
C LEU A 41 10.92 -4.50 7.12
N LYS A 42 10.80 -3.17 7.19
CA LYS A 42 9.99 -2.34 6.28
C LYS A 42 10.18 -2.64 4.79
N PRO A 43 11.40 -2.76 4.22
CA PRO A 43 11.58 -3.08 2.81
C PRO A 43 10.96 -4.42 2.41
N LYS A 44 11.05 -5.43 3.29
CA LYS A 44 10.47 -6.76 3.07
C LYS A 44 8.95 -6.72 3.09
N LEU A 45 8.35 -5.99 4.04
CA LEU A 45 6.90 -5.78 4.09
C LEU A 45 6.40 -5.17 2.78
N LEU A 46 7.03 -4.09 2.32
CA LEU A 46 6.66 -3.37 1.10
C LEU A 46 6.84 -4.19 -0.19
N THR A 47 7.80 -5.13 -0.20
CA THR A 47 8.15 -5.91 -1.41
C THR A 47 7.39 -7.24 -1.50
N GLU A 48 7.10 -7.87 -0.37
CA GLU A 48 6.51 -9.21 -0.37
C GLU A 48 5.01 -9.22 -0.13
N MET A 49 4.49 -8.31 0.69
CA MET A 49 3.05 -8.31 1.01
C MET A 49 2.23 -7.74 -0.14
N LYS A 50 1.00 -8.25 -0.28
CA LYS A 50 0.04 -7.78 -1.28
C LYS A 50 -0.40 -6.35 -0.99
N ALA A 51 -0.68 -5.56 -2.03
CA ALA A 51 -1.33 -4.28 -1.87
C ALA A 51 -2.65 -4.42 -1.09
N GLY A 52 -2.88 -3.56 -0.10
CA GLY A 52 -4.02 -3.65 0.81
C GLY A 52 -3.80 -4.53 2.05
N ALA A 53 -2.75 -5.37 2.08
CA ALA A 53 -2.38 -6.08 3.30
C ALA A 53 -2.04 -5.09 4.43
N ARG A 54 -2.27 -5.51 5.68
CA ARG A 54 -2.15 -4.62 6.84
C ARG A 54 -0.97 -5.01 7.71
N VAL A 55 -0.28 -4.01 8.24
CA VAL A 55 0.74 -4.22 9.28
C VAL A 55 0.33 -3.44 10.50
N VAL A 56 0.23 -4.12 11.64
CA VAL A 56 -0.08 -3.50 12.93
C VAL A 56 1.14 -3.63 13.82
N SER A 57 1.63 -2.51 14.34
CA SER A 57 2.76 -2.49 15.28
C SER A 57 2.29 -2.01 16.65
N HIS A 58 2.74 -2.69 17.69
CA HIS A 58 2.60 -2.23 19.06
C HIS A 58 3.77 -1.30 19.44
N ALA A 59 3.41 -0.10 19.90
CA ALA A 59 4.25 0.99 20.42
C ALA A 59 5.21 1.68 19.43
N PHE A 60 5.84 0.95 18.51
CA PHE A 60 6.94 1.49 17.68
C PHE A 60 6.55 1.65 16.21
N ASP A 61 7.03 2.73 15.58
CA ASP A 61 6.78 3.05 14.18
C ASP A 61 7.75 2.34 13.20
N MET A 62 7.75 2.79 11.94
CA MET A 62 8.62 2.30 10.86
C MET A 62 9.50 3.43 10.28
N GLY A 63 9.87 4.41 11.11
CA GLY A 63 10.65 5.58 10.72
C GLY A 63 9.88 6.52 9.81
N ASP A 64 10.39 6.77 8.61
CA ASP A 64 9.82 7.72 7.64
C ASP A 64 8.53 7.25 6.94
N TRP A 65 8.11 6.00 7.15
CA TRP A 65 6.83 5.50 6.67
C TRP A 65 5.76 5.79 7.73
N SER A 66 5.03 6.89 7.54
CA SER A 66 3.96 7.28 8.47
C SER A 66 2.80 6.29 8.48
N PRO A 67 2.24 5.97 9.66
CA PRO A 67 1.06 5.11 9.76
C PRO A 67 -0.18 5.79 9.20
N GLN A 68 -1.09 4.99 8.68
CA GLN A 68 -2.43 5.43 8.28
C GLN A 68 -3.30 5.74 9.50
N GLU A 69 -3.11 5.00 10.58
CA GLU A 69 -3.88 5.19 11.81
C GLU A 69 -3.01 4.95 13.05
N ARG A 70 -3.28 5.72 14.10
CA ARG A 70 -2.72 5.53 15.44
C ARG A 70 -3.87 5.52 16.43
N ARG A 71 -3.93 4.49 17.27
CA ARG A 71 -4.91 4.37 18.35
C ARG A 71 -4.23 4.12 19.68
N GLU A 72 -4.79 4.67 20.73
CA GLU A 72 -4.42 4.33 22.09
C GLU A 72 -5.46 3.36 22.67
N VAL A 73 -5.00 2.21 23.16
CA VAL A 73 -5.84 1.16 23.74
C VAL A 73 -5.18 0.71 25.04
N SER A 74 -5.82 0.96 26.18
CA SER A 74 -5.29 0.59 27.51
C SER A 74 -3.85 1.05 27.73
N ASP A 75 -3.60 2.35 27.47
CA ASP A 75 -2.29 3.01 27.55
C ASP A 75 -1.22 2.46 26.58
N LYS A 76 -1.64 1.67 25.57
CA LYS A 76 -0.77 1.15 24.52
C LYS A 76 -1.05 1.85 23.20
N ASN A 77 0.00 2.26 22.51
CA ASN A 77 -0.10 2.79 21.16
C ASN A 77 -0.13 1.65 20.15
N LEU A 78 -1.16 1.59 19.33
CA LEU A 78 -1.25 0.72 18.16
C LEU A 78 -1.16 1.57 16.91
N LEU A 79 -0.29 1.17 15.98
CA LEU A 79 -0.06 1.85 14.72
C LEU A 79 -0.41 0.90 13.58
N LEU A 80 -1.14 1.41 12.58
CA LEU A 80 -1.58 0.64 11.41
C LEU A 80 -0.96 1.21 10.14
N TRP A 81 -0.41 0.32 9.34
CA TRP A 81 -0.03 0.57 7.96
C TRP A 81 -0.82 -0.31 7.00
N ILE A 82 -1.13 0.24 5.83
CA ILE A 82 -1.65 -0.51 4.70
C ILE A 82 -0.59 -0.50 3.61
N ILE A 83 -0.23 -1.69 3.11
CA ILE A 83 0.74 -1.86 2.03
C ILE A 83 0.20 -1.18 0.78
N PRO A 84 0.85 -0.13 0.27
CA PRO A 84 0.39 0.55 -0.93
C PRO A 84 0.69 -0.30 -2.17
N ALA A 85 -0.18 -0.24 -3.17
CA ALA A 85 0.19 -0.68 -4.50
C ALA A 85 1.36 0.16 -5.05
N VAL A 86 2.10 -0.39 -5.99
CA VAL A 86 3.13 0.39 -6.71
C VAL A 86 2.40 1.23 -7.76
N ALA A 87 2.18 2.50 -7.48
CA ALA A 87 1.56 3.48 -8.39
C ALA A 87 2.61 4.38 -9.07
N GLY A 88 3.83 4.47 -8.53
CA GLY A 88 4.89 5.31 -9.05
C GLY A 88 5.28 4.95 -10.49
N GLY A 89 5.68 5.96 -11.25
CA GLY A 89 6.10 5.85 -12.65
C GLY A 89 5.17 6.57 -13.62
N SER A 90 5.39 6.29 -14.90
CA SER A 90 4.62 6.89 -15.99
C SER A 90 3.53 5.94 -16.49
N TRP A 91 2.36 6.50 -16.74
CA TRP A 91 1.17 5.78 -17.20
C TRP A 91 0.55 6.53 -18.36
N ARG A 92 0.16 5.81 -19.41
CA ARG A 92 -0.74 6.35 -20.44
C ARG A 92 -2.16 6.17 -19.95
N LEU A 93 -2.89 7.26 -19.74
CA LEU A 93 -4.31 7.25 -19.36
C LEU A 93 -5.17 7.46 -20.60
N TRP A 94 -6.20 6.65 -20.79
CA TRP A 94 -7.24 6.81 -21.79
C TRP A 94 -8.56 7.16 -21.10
N ARG A 95 -9.23 8.19 -21.61
CA ARG A 95 -10.57 8.60 -21.17
C ARG A 95 -11.63 7.90 -22.02
N SER A 96 -12.87 7.94 -21.55
CA SER A 96 -14.02 7.36 -22.25
C SER A 96 -14.33 8.05 -23.59
N ASP A 97 -13.90 9.29 -23.78
CA ASP A 97 -14.00 10.03 -25.05
C ASP A 97 -12.92 9.63 -26.08
N GLY A 98 -12.05 8.66 -25.75
CA GLY A 98 -10.96 8.19 -26.60
C GLY A 98 -9.69 9.05 -26.54
N SER A 99 -9.70 10.20 -25.86
CA SER A 99 -8.51 11.00 -25.64
C SER A 99 -7.54 10.28 -24.70
N SER A 100 -6.24 10.56 -24.85
CA SER A 100 -5.21 10.03 -23.96
C SER A 100 -4.39 11.14 -23.31
N ALA A 101 -3.79 10.82 -22.16
CA ALA A 101 -2.97 11.72 -21.37
C ALA A 101 -1.80 10.97 -20.74
N LEU A 102 -0.69 11.66 -20.48
CA LEU A 102 0.42 11.13 -19.70
C LEU A 102 0.21 11.43 -18.21
N LEU A 103 0.01 10.39 -17.42
CA LEU A 103 -0.04 10.45 -15.97
C LEU A 103 1.33 10.05 -15.40
N VAL A 104 2.02 10.99 -14.75
CA VAL A 104 3.29 10.73 -14.06
C VAL A 104 3.01 10.76 -12.56
N ILE A 105 3.37 9.70 -11.84
CA ILE A 105 3.18 9.59 -10.39
C ILE A 105 4.54 9.46 -9.72
N ASP A 106 4.84 10.39 -8.82
CA ASP A 106 5.90 10.25 -7.85
C ASP A 106 5.32 9.63 -6.58
N GLN A 107 5.92 8.53 -6.12
CA GLN A 107 5.44 7.78 -4.96
C GLN A 107 6.53 7.65 -3.90
N ARG A 108 6.16 7.93 -2.65
CA ARG A 108 6.90 7.53 -1.47
C ARG A 108 5.95 6.86 -0.48
N TYR A 109 6.02 5.53 -0.40
CA TYR A 109 5.05 4.70 0.33
C TYR A 109 3.62 4.98 -0.14
N SER A 110 2.72 5.40 0.76
CA SER A 110 1.34 5.77 0.44
C SER A 110 1.17 7.25 0.05
N ARG A 111 2.25 8.05 0.12
CA ARG A 111 2.23 9.44 -0.35
C ARG A 111 2.47 9.46 -1.86
N VAL A 112 1.58 10.12 -2.58
CA VAL A 112 1.66 10.27 -4.04
C VAL A 112 1.53 11.74 -4.43
N SER A 113 2.29 12.12 -5.45
CA SER A 113 2.20 13.40 -6.16
C SER A 113 2.41 13.16 -7.65
N GLY A 114 2.36 14.19 -8.48
CA GLY A 114 2.70 14.07 -9.88
C GLY A 114 1.89 14.99 -10.79
N THR A 115 1.72 14.58 -12.04
CA THR A 115 0.99 15.36 -13.06
C THR A 115 0.15 14.51 -14.01
N LEU A 116 -0.87 15.12 -14.63
CA LEU A 116 -1.60 14.60 -15.79
C LEU A 116 -1.47 15.61 -16.95
N ASP A 117 -0.77 15.21 -18.01
CA ASP A 117 -0.32 16.11 -19.09
C ASP A 117 0.37 17.38 -18.56
N GLY A 118 1.27 17.21 -17.58
CA GLY A 118 2.01 18.31 -16.95
C GLY A 118 1.21 19.14 -15.95
N ARG A 119 -0.10 18.93 -15.80
CA ARG A 119 -0.92 19.61 -14.80
C ARG A 119 -0.86 18.89 -13.44
N PRO A 120 -0.65 19.60 -12.32
CA PRO A 120 -0.40 18.97 -11.03
C PRO A 120 -1.61 18.21 -10.50
N LEU A 121 -1.36 17.00 -9.96
CA LEU A 121 -2.37 16.24 -9.24
C LEU A 121 -2.71 16.95 -7.92
N ARG A 122 -4.00 17.19 -7.67
CA ARG A 122 -4.54 17.72 -6.42
C ARG A 122 -5.21 16.60 -5.64
N ASN A 123 -5.24 16.72 -4.31
CA ASN A 123 -5.86 15.74 -3.41
C ASN A 123 -5.41 14.29 -3.69
N ALA A 124 -4.17 14.10 -4.16
CA ALA A 124 -3.67 12.78 -4.51
C ALA A 124 -3.49 11.93 -3.26
N ARG A 125 -4.12 10.75 -3.22
CA ARG A 125 -3.99 9.79 -2.12
C ARG A 125 -3.96 8.36 -2.66
N LEU A 126 -3.19 7.51 -1.98
CA LEU A 126 -3.10 6.09 -2.25
C LEU A 126 -3.35 5.32 -0.95
N ALA A 127 -4.40 4.50 -0.92
CA ALA A 127 -4.74 3.63 0.20
C ALA A 127 -4.86 2.19 -0.29
N GLY A 128 -3.88 1.35 0.05
CA GLY A 128 -3.79 0.03 -0.58
C GLY A 128 -3.63 0.17 -2.09
N ALA A 129 -4.56 -0.41 -2.85
CA ALA A 129 -4.63 -0.27 -4.30
C ALA A 129 -5.49 0.91 -4.77
N ASP A 130 -6.21 1.59 -3.88
CA ASP A 130 -7.12 2.66 -4.25
C ASP A 130 -6.37 3.98 -4.42
N LEU A 131 -6.36 4.48 -5.66
CA LEU A 131 -5.80 5.76 -6.03
C LEU A 131 -6.93 6.77 -6.26
N ASN A 132 -6.77 7.95 -5.69
CA ASN A 132 -7.58 9.12 -6.04
C ASN A 132 -6.70 10.34 -6.27
N PHE A 133 -7.12 11.18 -7.20
CA PHE A 133 -6.52 12.49 -7.46
C PHE A 133 -7.52 13.38 -8.21
N ALA A 134 -7.26 14.67 -8.28
CA ALA A 134 -8.03 15.62 -9.06
C ALA A 134 -7.11 16.48 -9.94
N VAL A 135 -7.57 16.80 -11.15
CA VAL A 135 -6.89 17.72 -12.07
C VAL A 135 -7.95 18.64 -12.66
N ASP A 136 -7.73 19.95 -12.62
CA ASP A 136 -8.67 20.98 -13.07
C ASP A 136 -10.10 20.81 -12.53
N GLY A 137 -10.23 20.38 -11.28
CA GLY A 137 -11.53 20.14 -10.62
C GLY A 137 -12.18 18.79 -10.94
N VAL A 138 -11.62 17.99 -11.85
CA VAL A 138 -12.12 16.65 -12.18
C VAL A 138 -11.44 15.60 -11.31
N THR A 139 -12.22 14.94 -10.46
CA THR A 139 -11.76 13.81 -9.63
C THR A 139 -11.67 12.54 -10.46
N HIS A 140 -10.58 11.80 -10.27
CA HIS A 140 -10.33 10.48 -10.83
C HIS A 140 -10.14 9.50 -9.68
N ARG A 141 -10.90 8.41 -9.66
CA ARG A 141 -10.69 7.28 -8.74
C ARG A 141 -10.43 6.02 -9.53
N GLY A 142 -9.44 5.25 -9.12
CA GLY A 142 -9.14 3.98 -9.75
C GLY A 142 -8.36 3.03 -8.87
N THR A 143 -8.37 1.75 -9.25
CA THR A 143 -7.65 0.69 -8.56
C THR A 143 -6.37 0.38 -9.33
N VAL A 144 -5.24 0.48 -8.64
CA VAL A 144 -3.89 0.24 -9.16
C VAL A 144 -3.59 -1.25 -9.13
N GLY A 145 -3.33 -1.84 -10.29
CA GLY A 145 -2.71 -3.15 -10.44
C GLY A 145 -1.28 -3.04 -10.97
N ASP A 146 -0.68 -4.19 -11.30
CA ASP A 146 0.73 -4.25 -11.71
C ASP A 146 1.04 -3.44 -12.96
N ARG A 147 0.17 -3.52 -13.97
CA ARG A 147 0.35 -2.88 -15.28
C ARG A 147 -0.73 -1.87 -15.65
N THR A 148 -1.82 -1.82 -14.88
CA THR A 148 -3.01 -1.06 -15.23
C THR A 148 -3.57 -0.32 -14.02
N ILE A 149 -4.19 0.83 -14.25
CA ILE A 149 -5.09 1.47 -13.28
C ILE A 149 -6.46 1.52 -13.92
N VAL A 150 -7.49 1.00 -13.25
CA VAL A 150 -8.85 0.92 -13.79
C VAL A 150 -9.77 1.84 -12.99
N ALA A 151 -10.60 2.65 -13.66
CA ALA A 151 -11.54 3.54 -13.00
C ALA A 151 -12.48 2.79 -12.04
N ALA A 152 -12.70 3.38 -10.87
CA ALA A 152 -13.57 2.88 -9.81
C ALA A 152 -14.77 3.82 -9.52
N ASP A 153 -14.93 4.88 -10.30
CA ASP A 153 -15.97 5.91 -10.17
C ASP A 153 -16.99 5.91 -11.32
N GLY A 154 -16.94 4.90 -12.21
CA GLY A 154 -17.84 4.78 -13.36
C GLY A 154 -17.50 5.71 -14.53
N SER A 155 -16.43 6.52 -14.44
CA SER A 155 -15.99 7.40 -15.53
C SER A 155 -15.43 6.67 -16.75
N GLY A 156 -15.04 5.40 -16.59
CA GLY A 156 -14.55 4.53 -17.66
C GLY A 156 -13.11 4.82 -18.12
N TRP A 157 -12.35 5.68 -17.42
CA TRP A 157 -10.93 5.84 -17.75
C TRP A 157 -10.11 4.60 -17.36
N ARG A 158 -9.01 4.38 -18.06
CA ARG A 158 -8.02 3.34 -17.75
C ARG A 158 -6.63 3.88 -18.00
N ALA A 159 -5.65 3.48 -17.22
CA ALA A 159 -4.26 3.77 -17.50
C ALA A 159 -3.43 2.49 -17.61
N GLU A 160 -2.37 2.52 -18.41
CA GLU A 160 -1.40 1.43 -18.56
C GLU A 160 0.01 1.97 -18.38
N ARG A 161 0.89 1.19 -17.73
CA ARG A 161 2.29 1.59 -17.52
C ARG A 161 2.97 1.83 -18.86
N VAL A 162 3.66 2.96 -18.96
CA VAL A 162 4.64 3.20 -20.02
C VAL A 162 5.90 2.42 -19.66
N VAL A 163 6.39 1.60 -20.60
CA VAL A 163 7.62 0.80 -20.46
C VAL A 163 8.83 1.72 -20.41
#